data_AF-A0A7Y5SRU7-F1
#
_entry.id   AF-A0A7Y5SRU7-F1
#
_cell.length_a   1.000
_cell.length_b   1.000
_cell.length_c   1.000
_cell.angle_alpha   90.00
_cell.angle_beta   90.00
_cell.angle_gamma   90.00
#
_symmetry.space_group_name_H-M   'P 1'
#
loop_
_entity.id
_entity.type
_entity.pdbx_description
1 polymer ?
#
loop_
_entity_poly.entity_id
_entity_poly.type
_entity_poly.pdbx_seq_one_letter_code
_entity_poly.pdbx_strand_id
1 'polypeptide(L)'
;MADAPFRTSPSAIARHFFHDCERFLRFHAAGPELQRKEGIPQREFDHSPLVKALLESGYGWEQVVLAEYLAGRVLIAAGDGPSHTRRFDWPETLDLLRTAEPGTWLYQPTLHLPPAFYSRYGIDASLVTVSDNHPDLIAVSADEEGNRRLKLIDLKRGESLQLTHRVQVLLYALELDTIVRDERIAAAVDLDTGAVWLGGQPEPTEFPLGDFRPHLEGFLRHDLVRVLRTEAHQARWHVQSRCEWCEFFRHCWSEMQRTDDLSRLAQLTPWGKRFLWERVGVRSTAELGRFLQQPDADETLARCASLAGRRPRLAKQVAALA
;
A
#
# COMPACT_ATOMS: atom_id res chain seq x y z
N MET A 1 -19.59 -10.51 -17.58
CA MET A 1 -19.07 -11.07 -16.31
C MET A 1 -19.54 -10.14 -15.21
N ALA A 2 -20.04 -10.65 -14.09
CA ALA A 2 -20.36 -9.78 -12.95
C ALA A 2 -19.06 -9.11 -12.50
N ASP A 3 -19.09 -7.80 -12.25
CA ASP A 3 -17.92 -7.11 -11.70
C ASP A 3 -17.54 -7.74 -10.37
N ALA A 4 -16.23 -7.95 -10.16
CA ALA A 4 -15.73 -8.47 -8.90
C ALA A 4 -16.21 -7.56 -7.75
N PRO A 5 -16.64 -8.12 -6.61
CA PRO A 5 -17.16 -7.34 -5.49
C PRO A 5 -16.09 -6.43 -4.86
N PHE A 6 -14.80 -6.72 -5.13
CA PHE A 6 -13.67 -5.90 -4.71
C PHE A 6 -12.85 -5.39 -5.88
N ARG A 7 -12.34 -4.17 -5.73
CA ARG A 7 -11.40 -3.52 -6.63
C ARG A 7 -10.27 -2.88 -5.85
N THR A 8 -9.02 -3.22 -6.17
CA THR A 8 -7.84 -2.67 -5.50
C THR A 8 -6.86 -2.05 -6.51
N SER A 9 -5.80 -1.44 -6.00
CA SER A 9 -4.70 -0.87 -6.78
C SER A 9 -3.38 -0.98 -6.00
N PRO A 10 -2.22 -0.81 -6.65
CA PRO A 10 -0.94 -0.80 -5.96
C PRO A 10 -0.83 0.24 -4.85
N SER A 11 -1.40 1.43 -5.05
CA SER A 11 -1.42 2.48 -4.03
C SER A 11 -2.31 2.10 -2.83
N ALA A 12 -3.43 1.40 -3.05
CA ALA A 12 -4.27 0.92 -1.95
C ALA A 12 -3.56 -0.17 -1.13
N ILE A 13 -2.85 -1.09 -1.78
CA ILE A 13 -2.03 -2.11 -1.10
C ILE A 13 -0.87 -1.44 -0.35
N ALA A 14 -0.17 -0.47 -0.94
CA ALA A 14 0.88 0.28 -0.25
C ALA A 14 0.36 0.99 1.02
N ARG A 15 -0.82 1.61 0.96
CA ARG A 15 -1.48 2.22 2.13
C ARG A 15 -1.89 1.19 3.18
N HIS A 16 -2.25 -0.04 2.79
CA HIS A 16 -2.46 -1.13 3.74
C HIS A 16 -1.20 -1.41 4.56
N PHE A 17 -0.02 -1.50 3.93
CA PHE A 17 1.26 -1.68 4.63
C PHE A 17 1.65 -0.46 5.48
N PHE A 18 1.33 0.75 5.05
CA PHE A 18 1.55 1.96 5.85
C PHE A 18 0.75 1.94 7.15
N HIS A 19 -0.54 1.61 7.04
CA HIS A 19 -1.47 1.60 8.15
C HIS A 19 -1.42 0.31 8.98
N ASP A 20 -0.81 -0.77 8.46
CA ASP A 20 -0.86 -2.12 9.03
C ASP A 20 -2.30 -2.52 9.42
N CYS A 21 -3.23 -2.35 8.47
CA CYS A 21 -4.67 -2.37 8.75
C CYS A 21 -5.47 -3.16 7.71
N GLU A 22 -6.00 -4.32 8.11
CA GLU A 22 -6.85 -5.17 7.26
C GLU A 22 -8.18 -4.47 6.93
N ARG A 23 -8.80 -3.81 7.91
CA ARG A 23 -10.07 -3.09 7.71
C ARG A 23 -9.93 -1.97 6.68
N PHE A 24 -8.82 -1.24 6.68
CA PHE A 24 -8.56 -0.21 5.67
C PHE A 24 -8.62 -0.82 4.26
N LEU A 25 -7.86 -1.90 4.01
CA LEU A 25 -7.84 -2.56 2.70
C LEU A 25 -9.23 -3.08 2.33
N ARG A 26 -9.91 -3.75 3.27
CA ARG A 26 -11.23 -4.34 3.06
C ARG A 26 -12.29 -3.29 2.72
N PHE A 27 -12.29 -2.15 3.42
CA PHE A 27 -13.23 -1.06 3.19
C PHE A 27 -12.91 -0.32 1.89
N HIS A 28 -11.63 -0.02 1.67
CA HIS A 28 -11.18 0.65 0.46
C HIS A 28 -11.49 -0.18 -0.78
N ALA A 29 -11.27 -1.50 -0.73
CA ALA A 29 -11.46 -2.35 -1.89
C ALA A 29 -12.94 -2.66 -2.20
N ALA A 30 -13.86 -2.53 -1.25
CA ALA A 30 -15.25 -2.90 -1.44
C ALA A 30 -15.93 -2.04 -2.52
N GLY A 31 -16.60 -2.67 -3.48
CA GLY A 31 -17.42 -1.99 -4.47
C GLY A 31 -18.68 -1.34 -3.87
N PRO A 32 -19.34 -0.40 -4.59
CA PRO A 32 -20.45 0.38 -4.04
C PRO A 32 -21.63 -0.44 -3.51
N GLU A 33 -21.95 -1.57 -4.16
CA GLU A 33 -23.02 -2.46 -3.71
C GLU A 33 -22.69 -3.13 -2.39
N LEU A 34 -21.48 -3.70 -2.29
CA LEU A 34 -21.01 -4.36 -1.08
C LEU A 34 -20.88 -3.37 0.08
N GLN A 35 -20.40 -2.15 -0.19
CA GLN A 35 -20.34 -1.09 0.81
C GLN A 35 -21.71 -0.79 1.43
N ARG A 36 -22.75 -0.66 0.60
CA ARG A 36 -24.13 -0.46 1.10
C ARG A 36 -24.62 -1.66 1.89
N LYS A 37 -24.40 -2.88 1.38
CA LYS A 37 -24.85 -4.12 2.01
C LYS A 37 -24.25 -4.33 3.40
N GLU A 38 -22.96 -4.02 3.56
CA GLU A 38 -22.21 -4.26 4.80
C GLU A 38 -22.11 -3.03 5.72
N GLY A 39 -22.71 -1.90 5.32
CA GLY A 39 -22.67 -0.65 6.10
C GLY A 39 -21.27 -0.05 6.21
N ILE A 40 -20.43 -0.21 5.18
CA ILE A 40 -19.09 0.38 5.13
C ILE A 40 -19.23 1.91 5.02
N PRO A 41 -18.54 2.70 5.86
CA PRO A 41 -18.61 4.16 5.81
C PRO A 41 -18.14 4.71 4.46
N GLN A 42 -18.74 5.83 4.06
CA GLN A 42 -18.22 6.61 2.93
C GLN A 42 -16.84 7.16 3.25
N ARG A 43 -16.03 7.33 2.20
CA ARG A 43 -14.68 7.85 2.30
C ARG A 43 -14.73 9.34 2.57
N GLU A 44 -14.07 9.78 3.63
CA GLU A 44 -13.88 11.20 3.90
C GLU A 44 -12.51 11.64 3.39
N PHE A 45 -12.51 12.50 2.37
CA PHE A 45 -11.29 13.12 1.85
C PHE A 45 -11.07 14.48 2.51
N ASP A 46 -9.82 14.75 2.91
CA ASP A 46 -9.44 16.09 3.34
C ASP A 46 -9.21 16.97 2.11
N HIS A 47 -10.09 17.97 1.96
CA HIS A 47 -10.02 18.98 0.90
C HIS A 47 -9.42 20.31 1.40
N SER A 48 -8.70 20.29 2.52
CA SER A 48 -8.07 21.47 3.08
C SER A 48 -7.08 22.12 2.08
N PRO A 49 -6.88 23.45 2.15
CA PRO A 49 -5.88 24.14 1.33
C PRO A 49 -4.48 23.54 1.46
N LEU A 50 -4.15 23.01 2.64
CA LEU A 50 -2.88 22.32 2.88
C LEU A 50 -2.76 21.07 1.99
N VAL A 51 -3.76 20.18 1.98
CA VAL A 51 -3.74 18.97 1.15
C VAL A 51 -3.65 19.33 -0.33
N LYS A 52 -4.40 20.35 -0.77
CA LYS A 52 -4.31 20.86 -2.15
C LYS A 52 -2.89 21.32 -2.50
N ALA A 53 -2.27 22.14 -1.65
CA ALA A 53 -0.90 22.61 -1.85
C ALA A 53 0.14 21.48 -1.85
N LEU A 54 -0.07 20.44 -1.03
CA LEU A 54 0.78 19.25 -1.02
C LEU A 54 0.71 18.50 -2.37
N LEU A 55 -0.49 18.32 -2.93
CA LEU A 55 -0.70 17.68 -4.23
C LEU A 55 -0.07 18.50 -5.37
N GLU A 56 -0.32 19.81 -5.41
CA GLU A 56 0.25 20.72 -6.42
C GLU A 56 1.78 20.73 -6.38
N SER A 57 2.36 20.70 -5.18
CA SER A 57 3.81 20.58 -5.02
C SER A 57 4.36 19.23 -5.49
N GLY A 58 3.57 18.15 -5.38
CA GLY A 58 3.88 16.85 -5.96
C GLY A 58 3.99 16.92 -7.48
N TYR A 59 2.98 17.49 -8.14
CA TYR A 59 2.98 17.68 -9.59
C TYR A 59 4.10 18.60 -10.07
N GLY A 60 4.42 19.64 -9.28
CA GLY A 60 5.57 20.49 -9.55
C GLY A 60 6.89 19.72 -9.54
N TRP A 61 7.07 18.80 -8.58
CA TRP A 61 8.25 17.95 -8.52
C TRP A 61 8.34 16.98 -9.72
N GLU A 62 7.24 16.33 -10.08
CA GLU A 62 7.18 15.49 -11.28
C GLU A 62 7.62 16.27 -12.52
N GLN A 63 7.12 17.49 -12.68
CA GLN A 63 7.46 18.33 -13.83
C GLN A 63 8.94 18.73 -13.85
N VAL A 64 9.56 19.02 -12.71
CA VAL A 64 11.02 19.28 -12.60
C VAL A 64 11.80 18.06 -13.09
N VAL A 65 11.48 16.87 -12.60
CA VAL A 65 12.16 15.64 -13.02
C VAL A 65 12.07 15.41 -14.52
N LEU A 66 10.87 15.56 -15.08
CA LEU A 66 10.63 15.34 -16.51
C LEU A 66 11.32 16.39 -17.40
N ALA A 67 11.25 17.66 -17.02
CA ALA A 67 11.71 18.77 -17.85
C ALA A 67 13.21 19.07 -17.69
N GLU A 68 13.78 18.82 -16.52
CA GLU A 68 15.18 19.17 -16.22
C GLU A 68 16.07 17.93 -16.25
N TYR A 69 15.76 16.90 -15.46
CA TYR A 69 16.64 15.75 -15.31
C TYR A 69 16.49 14.72 -16.43
N LEU A 70 15.29 14.56 -16.98
CA LEU A 70 14.99 13.61 -18.05
C LEU A 70 14.77 14.26 -19.42
N ALA A 71 15.12 15.53 -19.58
CA ALA A 71 14.96 16.27 -20.82
C ALA A 71 15.52 15.49 -22.03
N GLY A 72 14.68 15.27 -23.05
CA GLY A 72 15.04 14.54 -24.27
C GLY A 72 15.21 13.02 -24.11
N ARG A 73 15.01 12.47 -22.92
CA ARG A 73 15.15 11.02 -22.62
C ARG A 73 13.86 10.38 -22.13
N VAL A 74 12.86 11.18 -21.75
CA VAL A 74 11.55 10.69 -21.31
C VAL A 74 10.51 10.74 -22.42
N LEU A 75 9.78 9.65 -22.58
CA LEU A 75 8.59 9.53 -23.40
C LEU A 75 7.37 9.82 -22.54
N ILE A 76 6.56 10.76 -22.98
CA ILE A 76 5.32 11.20 -22.34
C ILE A 76 4.21 11.07 -23.37
N ALA A 77 3.07 10.53 -22.95
CA ALA A 77 1.92 10.37 -23.83
C ALA A 77 1.46 11.71 -24.43
N ALA A 78 1.01 11.65 -25.68
CA ALA A 78 0.45 12.80 -26.36
C ALA A 78 -0.85 13.27 -25.68
N GLY A 79 -1.19 14.54 -25.88
CA GLY A 79 -2.43 15.13 -25.38
C GLY A 79 -2.23 16.53 -24.82
N ASP A 80 -3.37 17.19 -24.61
CA ASP A 80 -3.43 18.52 -24.02
C ASP A 80 -3.35 18.46 -22.48
N GLY A 81 -2.92 19.57 -21.87
CA GLY A 81 -2.85 19.71 -20.42
C GLY A 81 -1.53 19.24 -19.80
N PRO A 82 -1.46 19.22 -18.45
CA PRO A 82 -0.24 18.87 -17.72
C PRO A 82 0.23 17.43 -17.98
N SER A 83 1.55 17.18 -17.88
CA SER A 83 2.11 15.84 -18.04
C SER A 83 1.44 14.79 -17.15
N HIS A 84 1.17 15.12 -15.88
CA HIS A 84 0.57 14.21 -14.91
C HIS A 84 -0.88 13.80 -15.20
N THR A 85 -1.55 14.37 -16.20
CA THR A 85 -2.89 13.95 -16.64
C THR A 85 -2.87 13.11 -17.91
N ARG A 86 -1.71 12.99 -18.56
CA ARG A 86 -1.52 12.21 -19.79
C ARG A 86 -1.04 10.82 -19.43
N ARG A 87 -1.48 9.80 -20.17
CA ARG A 87 -1.17 8.38 -19.94
C ARG A 87 -1.05 7.70 -21.29
N PHE A 88 -0.07 6.82 -21.43
CA PHE A 88 -0.08 5.88 -22.55
C PHE A 88 -1.19 4.89 -22.31
N ASP A 89 -2.00 4.60 -23.32
CA ASP A 89 -2.95 3.50 -23.21
C ASP A 89 -2.23 2.14 -23.19
N TRP A 90 -3.00 1.05 -23.09
CA TRP A 90 -2.41 -0.29 -23.01
C TRP A 90 -1.66 -0.70 -24.30
N PRO A 91 -2.24 -0.58 -25.51
CA PRO A 91 -1.52 -0.80 -26.76
C PRO A 91 -0.23 0.01 -26.90
N GLU A 92 -0.26 1.31 -26.61
CA GLU A 92 0.92 2.19 -26.66
C GLU A 92 1.99 1.73 -25.66
N THR A 93 1.56 1.39 -24.43
CA THR A 93 2.47 0.86 -23.41
C THR A 93 3.17 -0.41 -23.88
N LEU A 94 2.43 -1.35 -24.48
CA LEU A 94 3.02 -2.59 -24.99
C LEU A 94 4.02 -2.36 -26.12
N ASP A 95 3.73 -1.43 -27.03
CA ASP A 95 4.67 -1.07 -28.08
C ASP A 95 5.97 -0.51 -27.49
N LEU A 96 5.86 0.46 -26.57
CA LEU A 96 7.01 1.06 -25.89
C LEU A 96 7.82 0.04 -25.10
N LEU A 97 7.17 -0.88 -24.40
CA LEU A 97 7.87 -1.95 -23.68
C LEU A 97 8.66 -2.86 -24.64
N ARG A 98 8.20 -3.04 -25.89
CA ARG A 98 8.90 -3.82 -26.92
C ARG A 98 10.03 -3.05 -27.61
N THR A 99 9.86 -1.75 -27.82
CA THR A 99 10.71 -0.97 -28.75
C THR A 99 11.62 0.05 -28.09
N ALA A 100 11.33 0.50 -26.86
CA ALA A 100 12.10 1.56 -26.22
C ALA A 100 13.56 1.13 -25.98
N GLU A 101 14.51 1.94 -26.47
CA GLU A 101 15.94 1.66 -26.39
C GLU A 101 16.51 2.00 -24.99
N PRO A 102 17.62 1.35 -24.56
CA PRO A 102 18.34 1.73 -23.36
C PRO A 102 18.66 3.23 -23.31
N GLY A 103 18.48 3.83 -22.13
CA GLY A 103 18.58 5.27 -21.91
C GLY A 103 17.23 6.01 -22.00
N THR A 104 16.18 5.33 -22.44
CA THR A 104 14.81 5.86 -22.50
C THR A 104 14.07 5.69 -21.18
N TRP A 105 13.19 6.63 -20.87
CA TRP A 105 12.30 6.59 -19.70
C TRP A 105 10.84 6.67 -20.16
N LEU A 106 9.98 5.82 -19.62
CA LEU A 106 8.55 5.84 -19.90
C LEU A 106 7.83 6.48 -18.72
N TYR A 107 7.14 7.59 -18.95
CA TYR A 107 6.37 8.26 -17.92
C TYR A 107 4.90 7.86 -17.94
N GLN A 108 4.41 7.39 -16.80
CA GLN A 108 3.02 7.02 -16.57
C GLN A 108 2.39 6.08 -17.63
N PRO A 109 3.08 4.98 -18.00
CA PRO A 109 2.48 3.95 -18.84
C PRO A 109 1.31 3.28 -18.14
N THR A 110 0.36 2.72 -18.89
CA THR A 110 -0.74 1.93 -18.31
C THR A 110 -0.34 0.47 -18.21
N LEU A 111 -0.33 -0.07 -16.99
CA LEU A 111 -0.19 -1.51 -16.77
C LEU A 111 -1.56 -2.15 -16.67
N HIS A 112 -1.84 -3.06 -17.60
CA HIS A 112 -2.98 -3.96 -17.53
C HIS A 112 -2.53 -5.32 -16.99
N LEU A 113 -3.13 -5.77 -15.89
CA LEU A 113 -2.65 -6.95 -15.18
C LEU A 113 -3.18 -8.25 -15.81
N PRO A 114 -2.32 -9.13 -16.38
CA PRO A 114 -2.79 -10.33 -17.05
C PRO A 114 -3.28 -11.41 -16.07
N PRO A 115 -4.15 -12.35 -16.52
CA PRO A 115 -4.61 -13.50 -15.71
C PRO A 115 -3.47 -14.36 -15.12
N ALA A 116 -2.29 -14.36 -15.76
CA ALA A 116 -1.10 -15.04 -15.27
C ALA A 116 -0.66 -14.52 -13.88
N PHE A 117 -0.85 -13.23 -13.57
CA PHE A 117 -0.52 -12.68 -12.26
C PHE A 117 -1.42 -13.24 -11.17
N TYR A 118 -2.73 -13.24 -11.42
CA TYR A 118 -3.72 -13.81 -10.52
C TYR A 118 -3.42 -15.28 -10.24
N SER A 119 -3.12 -16.05 -11.28
CA SER A 119 -2.77 -17.47 -11.17
C SER A 119 -1.47 -17.67 -10.39
N ARG A 120 -0.43 -16.86 -10.66
CA ARG A 120 0.87 -16.93 -9.98
C ARG A 120 0.76 -16.76 -8.47
N TYR A 121 -0.15 -15.89 -8.00
CA TYR A 121 -0.34 -15.59 -6.59
C TYR A 121 -1.62 -16.21 -5.99
N GLY A 122 -2.36 -17.03 -6.73
CA GLY A 122 -3.60 -17.64 -6.22
C GLY A 122 -4.70 -16.61 -5.88
N ILE A 123 -4.70 -15.46 -6.56
CA ILE A 123 -5.70 -14.42 -6.37
C ILE A 123 -6.95 -14.80 -7.16
N ASP A 124 -8.08 -14.83 -6.47
CA ASP A 124 -9.38 -15.11 -7.07
C ASP A 124 -9.89 -13.88 -7.85
N ALA A 125 -9.78 -13.90 -9.18
CA ALA A 125 -10.21 -12.81 -10.05
C ALA A 125 -11.73 -12.58 -10.04
N SER A 126 -12.53 -13.55 -9.55
CA SER A 126 -13.97 -13.35 -9.33
C SER A 126 -14.26 -12.60 -8.04
N LEU A 127 -13.31 -12.60 -7.09
CA LEU A 127 -13.40 -11.89 -5.83
C LEU A 127 -12.85 -10.47 -5.95
N VAL A 128 -11.67 -10.30 -6.56
CA VAL A 128 -10.99 -9.01 -6.63
C VAL A 128 -10.35 -8.75 -7.99
N THR A 129 -10.52 -7.54 -8.48
CA THR A 129 -9.78 -7.01 -9.63
C THR A 129 -8.76 -5.99 -9.17
N VAL A 130 -7.50 -6.13 -9.61
CA VAL A 130 -6.53 -5.03 -9.55
C VAL A 130 -6.79 -4.15 -10.76
N SER A 131 -7.06 -2.86 -10.52
CA SER A 131 -7.35 -1.91 -11.61
C SER A 131 -6.11 -1.63 -12.43
N ASP A 132 -6.33 -1.25 -13.68
CA ASP A 132 -5.31 -0.60 -14.50
C ASP A 132 -4.67 0.53 -13.69
N ASN A 133 -3.34 0.58 -13.77
CA ASN A 133 -2.56 1.46 -12.94
C ASN A 133 -1.37 2.02 -13.70
N HIS A 134 -0.75 3.04 -13.12
CA HIS A 134 0.25 3.86 -13.82
C HIS A 134 1.46 4.07 -12.90
N PRO A 135 2.53 3.27 -13.01
CA PRO A 135 3.79 3.59 -12.34
C PRO A 135 4.29 4.94 -12.85
N ASP A 136 4.96 5.72 -12.00
CA ASP A 136 5.40 7.06 -12.41
C ASP A 136 6.45 6.97 -13.52
N LEU A 137 7.47 6.13 -13.37
CA LEU A 137 8.53 5.95 -14.36
C LEU A 137 8.93 4.48 -14.53
N ILE A 138 9.22 4.11 -15.78
CA ILE A 138 9.99 2.90 -16.13
C ILE A 138 11.27 3.36 -16.83
N ALA A 139 12.43 3.10 -16.22
CA ALA A 139 13.71 3.29 -16.90
C ALA A 139 14.07 2.05 -17.71
N VAL A 140 14.49 2.26 -18.96
CA VAL A 140 15.07 1.22 -19.80
C VAL A 140 16.59 1.37 -19.76
N SER A 141 17.29 0.33 -19.32
CA SER A 141 18.75 0.24 -19.36
C SER A 141 19.17 -1.05 -20.08
N ALA A 142 20.47 -1.23 -20.25
CA ALA A 142 21.06 -2.50 -20.67
C ALA A 142 21.84 -3.10 -19.49
N ASP A 143 21.81 -4.42 -19.36
CA ASP A 143 22.75 -5.14 -18.49
C ASP A 143 24.15 -5.23 -19.12
N GLU A 144 25.10 -5.88 -18.44
CA GLU A 144 26.48 -6.02 -18.91
C GLU A 144 26.57 -6.82 -20.22
N GLU A 145 25.62 -7.72 -20.46
CA GLU A 145 25.51 -8.50 -21.69
C GLU A 145 24.74 -7.78 -22.82
N GLY A 146 24.22 -6.57 -22.56
CA GLY A 146 23.48 -5.76 -23.53
C GLY A 146 21.98 -6.07 -23.61
N ASN A 147 21.43 -6.93 -22.73
CA ASN A 147 20.00 -7.19 -22.70
C ASN A 147 19.25 -6.05 -22.02
N ARG A 148 18.05 -5.74 -22.52
CA ARG A 148 17.21 -4.68 -21.94
C ARG A 148 16.76 -5.04 -20.53
N ARG A 149 16.92 -4.08 -19.62
CA ARG A 149 16.45 -4.14 -18.24
C ARG A 149 15.48 -3.00 -17.97
N LEU A 150 14.35 -3.32 -17.35
CA LEU A 150 13.29 -2.37 -17.00
C LEU A 150 13.29 -2.17 -15.49
N LYS A 151 13.45 -0.93 -15.02
CA LYS A 151 13.43 -0.59 -13.59
C LYS A 151 12.28 0.35 -13.29
N LEU A 152 11.52 0.04 -12.23
CA LEU A 152 10.45 0.89 -11.74
C LEU A 152 11.01 2.00 -10.85
N ILE A 153 10.61 3.23 -11.14
CA ILE A 153 10.92 4.41 -10.33
C ILE A 153 9.62 5.14 -9.97
N ASP A 154 9.47 5.47 -8.70
CA ASP A 154 8.35 6.22 -8.16
C ASP A 154 8.80 7.66 -7.86
N LEU A 155 7.97 8.65 -8.16
CA LEU A 155 8.29 10.07 -7.99
C LEU A 155 7.67 10.59 -6.70
N LYS A 156 8.49 11.14 -5.81
CA LYS A 156 8.02 11.67 -4.52
C LYS A 156 8.68 12.97 -4.17
N ARG A 157 7.86 13.98 -3.95
CA ARG A 157 8.28 15.30 -3.46
C ARG A 157 8.90 15.26 -2.05
N GLY A 158 8.60 14.23 -1.24
CA GLY A 158 9.24 14.05 0.05
C GLY A 158 10.75 13.78 -0.08
N GLU A 159 11.54 14.24 0.88
CA GLU A 159 13.00 14.07 0.88
C GLU A 159 13.47 12.73 1.47
N SER A 160 12.54 11.89 1.93
CA SER A 160 12.86 10.62 2.60
C SER A 160 12.16 9.43 1.97
N LEU A 161 12.89 8.33 1.85
CA LEU A 161 12.38 7.06 1.37
C LEU A 161 11.46 6.42 2.41
N GLN A 162 10.19 6.21 2.07
CA GLN A 162 9.17 5.61 2.93
C GLN A 162 8.87 4.17 2.53
N LEU A 163 8.41 3.35 3.49
CA LEU A 163 8.01 1.96 3.24
C LEU A 163 6.93 1.85 2.16
N THR A 164 5.99 2.79 2.12
CA THR A 164 4.93 2.87 1.11
C THR A 164 5.48 2.90 -0.31
N HIS A 165 6.52 3.70 -0.55
CA HIS A 165 7.13 3.83 -1.86
C HIS A 165 7.79 2.51 -2.27
N ARG A 166 8.48 1.84 -1.33
CA ARG A 166 9.08 0.53 -1.58
C ARG A 166 8.05 -0.54 -1.94
N VAL A 167 6.93 -0.57 -1.22
CA VAL A 167 5.81 -1.50 -1.51
C VAL A 167 5.25 -1.25 -2.91
N GLN A 168 5.02 0.02 -3.24
CA GLN A 168 4.43 0.42 -4.51
C GLN A 168 5.35 0.08 -5.69
N VAL A 169 6.64 0.45 -5.61
CA VAL A 169 7.65 0.12 -6.62
C VAL A 169 7.77 -1.39 -6.81
N LEU A 170 7.86 -2.16 -5.72
CA LEU A 170 7.94 -3.62 -5.82
C LEU A 170 6.70 -4.21 -6.49
N LEU A 171 5.51 -3.75 -6.11
CA LEU A 171 4.27 -4.27 -6.68
C LEU A 171 4.22 -4.00 -8.18
N TYR A 172 4.51 -2.78 -8.63
CA TYR A 172 4.62 -2.48 -10.06
C TYR A 172 5.68 -3.33 -10.76
N ALA A 173 6.81 -3.61 -10.10
CA ALA A 173 7.85 -4.46 -10.67
C ALA A 173 7.38 -5.91 -10.85
N LEU A 174 6.62 -6.47 -9.89
CA LEU A 174 6.02 -7.80 -10.00
C LEU A 174 4.93 -7.88 -11.08
N GLU A 175 4.13 -6.82 -11.22
CA GLU A 175 3.12 -6.68 -12.28
C GLU A 175 3.80 -6.62 -13.65
N LEU A 176 4.80 -5.74 -13.81
CA LEU A 176 5.56 -5.59 -15.05
C LEU A 176 6.33 -6.86 -15.42
N ASP A 177 6.95 -7.56 -14.46
CA ASP A 177 7.63 -8.84 -14.68
C ASP A 177 6.67 -9.88 -15.25
N THR A 178 5.43 -9.88 -14.76
CA THR A 178 4.42 -10.80 -15.28
C THR A 178 3.98 -10.41 -16.69
N ILE A 179 3.76 -9.12 -16.96
CA ILE A 179 3.44 -8.61 -18.30
C ILE A 179 4.53 -8.97 -19.31
N VAL A 180 5.79 -8.67 -19.00
CA VAL A 180 6.93 -8.92 -19.88
C VAL A 180 7.05 -10.40 -20.26
N ARG A 181 6.81 -11.30 -19.29
CA ARG A 181 6.81 -12.75 -19.53
C ARG A 181 5.62 -13.22 -20.36
N ASP A 182 4.42 -12.75 -20.03
CA ASP A 182 3.17 -13.15 -20.69
C ASP A 182 3.16 -12.71 -22.17
N GLU A 183 3.64 -11.49 -22.41
CA GLU A 183 3.74 -10.87 -23.73
C GLU A 183 5.03 -11.22 -24.49
N ARG A 184 5.91 -12.02 -23.88
CA ARG A 184 7.21 -12.47 -24.44
C ARG A 184 8.09 -11.32 -24.92
N ILE A 185 8.13 -10.25 -24.14
CA ILE A 185 8.95 -9.07 -24.44
C ILE A 185 10.42 -9.40 -24.15
N ALA A 186 11.31 -9.07 -25.08
CA ALA A 186 12.76 -9.26 -24.94
C ALA A 186 13.37 -8.22 -24.00
N ALA A 187 13.03 -8.32 -22.71
CA ALA A 187 13.58 -7.53 -21.62
C ALA A 187 13.45 -8.30 -20.29
N ALA A 188 14.26 -7.95 -19.30
CA ALA A 188 14.11 -8.38 -17.93
C ALA A 188 13.64 -7.22 -17.05
N VAL A 189 12.84 -7.50 -16.01
CA VAL A 189 12.49 -6.49 -15.01
C VAL A 189 13.46 -6.60 -13.84
N ASP A 190 13.96 -5.46 -13.35
CA ASP A 190 14.76 -5.43 -12.12
C ASP A 190 13.87 -5.72 -10.90
N LEU A 191 14.08 -6.89 -10.30
CA LEU A 191 13.41 -7.33 -9.08
C LEU A 191 14.34 -7.33 -7.86
N ASP A 192 15.59 -6.90 -8.03
CA ASP A 192 16.60 -6.86 -6.98
C ASP A 192 16.72 -5.45 -6.40
N THR A 193 16.57 -4.43 -7.24
CA THR A 193 16.60 -3.02 -6.87
C THR A 193 15.42 -2.25 -7.45
N GLY A 194 14.92 -1.29 -6.67
CA GLY A 194 13.96 -0.28 -7.11
C GLY A 194 14.50 1.11 -6.79
N ALA A 195 13.84 2.16 -7.27
CA ALA A 195 14.25 3.52 -6.94
C ALA A 195 13.07 4.45 -6.68
N VAL A 196 13.33 5.52 -5.92
CA VAL A 196 12.42 6.64 -5.75
C VAL A 196 13.16 7.93 -6.07
N TRP A 197 12.58 8.78 -6.90
CA TRP A 197 13.12 10.12 -7.13
C TRP A 197 12.59 11.08 -6.07
N LEU A 198 13.40 11.28 -5.03
CA LEU A 198 13.06 12.10 -3.87
C LEU A 198 13.21 13.59 -4.17
N GLY A 199 12.38 14.41 -3.53
CA GLY A 199 12.35 15.85 -3.70
C GLY A 199 13.74 16.49 -3.52
N GLY A 200 14.12 17.33 -4.48
CA GLY A 200 15.40 18.04 -4.47
C GLY A 200 16.62 17.20 -4.84
N GLN A 201 16.46 15.91 -5.16
CA GLN A 201 17.57 15.06 -5.59
C GLN A 201 17.73 15.09 -7.13
N PRO A 202 18.96 15.20 -7.65
CA PRO A 202 19.21 15.20 -9.09
C PRO A 202 19.14 13.81 -9.73
N GLU A 203 19.11 12.75 -8.93
CA GLU A 203 19.07 11.35 -9.38
C GLU A 203 18.13 10.52 -8.49
N PRO A 204 17.59 9.39 -8.98
CA PRO A 204 16.81 8.47 -8.16
C PRO A 204 17.62 7.88 -7.01
N THR A 205 17.00 7.76 -5.84
CA THR A 205 17.56 7.03 -4.70
C THR A 205 17.19 5.56 -4.82
N GLU A 206 18.18 4.71 -5.06
CA GLU A 206 18.01 3.26 -5.16
C GLU A 206 17.86 2.59 -3.79
N PHE A 207 17.18 1.45 -3.76
CA PHE A 207 17.05 0.60 -2.59
C PHE A 207 16.87 -0.87 -2.97
N PRO A 208 17.31 -1.81 -2.11
CA PRO A 208 17.12 -3.23 -2.34
C PRO A 208 15.65 -3.63 -2.18
N LEU A 209 15.18 -4.50 -3.07
CA LEU A 209 13.85 -5.11 -3.05
C LEU A 209 13.85 -6.49 -2.39
N GLY A 210 15.01 -7.16 -2.37
CA GLY A 210 15.16 -8.57 -1.95
C GLY A 210 14.53 -8.90 -0.60
N ASP A 211 14.85 -8.13 0.45
CA ASP A 211 14.35 -8.41 1.80
C ASP A 211 12.84 -8.20 1.94
N PHE A 212 12.27 -7.29 1.14
CA PHE A 212 10.84 -6.96 1.21
C PHE A 212 9.98 -7.89 0.36
N ARG A 213 10.56 -8.47 -0.70
CA ARG A 213 9.83 -9.25 -1.69
C ARG A 213 9.08 -10.48 -1.14
N PRO A 214 9.69 -11.34 -0.31
CA PRO A 214 8.97 -12.48 0.27
C PRO A 214 7.74 -12.07 1.09
N HIS A 215 7.79 -10.91 1.76
CA HIS A 215 6.67 -10.41 2.54
C HIS A 215 5.51 -9.94 1.65
N LEU A 216 5.79 -9.19 0.58
CA LEU A 216 4.75 -8.76 -0.35
C LEU A 216 4.15 -9.94 -1.13
N GLU A 217 4.99 -10.86 -1.63
CA GLU A 217 4.49 -12.06 -2.30
C GLU A 217 3.69 -12.94 -1.33
N GLY A 218 4.12 -13.07 -0.07
CA GLY A 218 3.38 -13.76 0.99
C GLY A 218 2.01 -13.13 1.25
N PHE A 219 1.93 -11.80 1.28
CA PHE A 219 0.68 -11.07 1.40
C PHE A 219 -0.24 -11.33 0.20
N LEU A 220 0.26 -11.23 -1.04
CA LEU A 220 -0.53 -11.48 -2.25
C LEU A 220 -1.08 -12.92 -2.28
N ARG A 221 -0.27 -13.90 -1.85
CA ARG A 221 -0.64 -15.32 -1.83
C ARG A 221 -1.66 -15.70 -0.77
N HIS A 222 -1.58 -15.11 0.42
CA HIS A 222 -2.32 -15.62 1.58
C HIS A 222 -3.23 -14.57 2.21
N ASP A 223 -2.79 -13.33 2.33
CA ASP A 223 -3.50 -12.31 3.11
C ASP A 223 -4.50 -11.52 2.30
N LEU A 224 -4.20 -11.16 1.04
CA LEU A 224 -5.10 -10.35 0.23
C LEU A 224 -6.50 -10.97 0.15
N VAL A 225 -6.59 -12.22 -0.31
CA VAL A 225 -7.87 -12.94 -0.43
C VAL A 225 -8.53 -13.17 0.93
N ARG A 226 -7.74 -13.52 1.97
CA ARG A 226 -8.24 -13.71 3.34
C ARG A 226 -8.89 -12.43 3.88
N VAL A 227 -8.22 -11.29 3.74
CA VAL A 227 -8.73 -9.98 4.19
C VAL A 227 -10.01 -9.64 3.45
N LEU A 228 -10.06 -9.82 2.13
CA LEU A 228 -11.25 -9.50 1.33
C LEU A 228 -12.44 -10.42 1.63
N ARG A 229 -12.21 -11.69 1.97
CA ARG A 229 -13.28 -12.61 2.41
C ARG A 229 -13.77 -12.38 3.83
N THR A 230 -13.01 -11.65 4.65
CA THR A 230 -13.43 -11.33 6.03
C THR A 230 -14.64 -10.39 5.99
N GLU A 231 -15.63 -10.61 6.84
CA GLU A 231 -16.77 -9.69 6.97
C GLU A 231 -16.29 -8.31 7.44
N ALA A 232 -16.89 -7.24 6.92
CA ALA A 232 -16.46 -5.86 7.21
C ALA A 232 -16.28 -5.56 8.71
N HIS A 233 -17.21 -6.00 9.55
CA HIS A 233 -17.17 -5.76 11.00
C HIS A 233 -16.09 -6.58 11.73
N GLN A 234 -15.67 -7.71 11.15
CA GLN A 234 -14.64 -8.60 11.69
C GLN A 234 -13.22 -8.22 11.24
N ALA A 235 -13.09 -7.41 10.17
CA ALA A 235 -11.80 -7.01 9.64
C ALA A 235 -10.98 -6.27 10.71
N ARG A 236 -9.73 -6.71 10.92
CA ARG A 236 -8.87 -6.22 12.00
C ARG A 236 -8.51 -4.75 11.81
N TRP A 237 -8.51 -4.00 12.92
CA TRP A 237 -8.19 -2.59 12.95
C TRP A 237 -7.66 -2.16 14.32
N HIS A 238 -6.86 -1.10 14.32
CA HIS A 238 -6.37 -0.45 15.52
C HIS A 238 -6.15 1.04 15.20
N VAL A 239 -6.77 1.92 15.99
CA VAL A 239 -6.56 3.37 15.83
C VAL A 239 -5.17 3.73 16.36
N GLN A 240 -4.38 4.39 15.52
CA GLN A 240 -3.03 4.84 15.82
C GLN A 240 -2.75 6.19 15.12
N SER A 241 -1.62 6.83 15.42
CA SER A 241 -1.29 8.15 14.87
C SER A 241 -1.31 8.19 13.33
N ARG A 242 -0.88 7.12 12.67
CA ARG A 242 -0.93 7.01 11.20
C ARG A 242 -2.35 7.03 10.62
N CYS A 243 -3.38 6.82 11.45
CA CYS A 243 -4.76 6.87 11.01
C CYS A 243 -5.24 8.30 10.73
N GLU A 244 -4.54 9.35 11.16
CA GLU A 244 -4.94 10.75 10.86
C GLU A 244 -5.10 11.02 9.36
N TRP A 245 -4.39 10.28 8.52
CA TRP A 245 -4.46 10.36 7.05
C TRP A 245 -5.33 9.25 6.41
N CYS A 246 -6.09 8.51 7.22
CA CYS A 246 -6.99 7.47 6.75
C CYS A 246 -8.40 8.03 6.54
N GLU A 247 -8.98 7.76 5.36
CA GLU A 247 -10.34 8.18 4.99
C GLU A 247 -11.46 7.57 5.85
N PHE A 248 -11.13 6.58 6.70
CA PHE A 248 -12.04 5.92 7.62
C PHE A 248 -11.74 6.26 9.10
N PHE A 249 -10.87 7.25 9.35
CA PHE A 249 -10.43 7.59 10.70
C PHE A 249 -11.59 7.93 11.63
N ARG A 250 -12.49 8.84 11.23
CA ARG A 250 -13.61 9.27 12.07
C ARG A 250 -14.53 8.12 12.45
N HIS A 251 -14.78 7.21 11.51
CA HIS A 251 -15.55 6.01 11.76
C HIS A 251 -14.87 5.11 12.80
N CYS A 252 -13.61 4.75 12.59
CA CYS A 252 -12.87 3.88 13.53
C CYS A 252 -12.67 4.54 14.90
N TRP A 253 -12.45 5.85 14.95
CA TRP A 253 -12.35 6.62 16.19
C TRP A 253 -13.66 6.60 16.98
N SER A 254 -14.78 6.83 16.29
CA SER A 254 -16.12 6.80 16.91
C SER A 254 -16.46 5.40 17.40
N GLU A 255 -16.16 4.36 16.62
CA GLU A 255 -16.34 2.97 17.03
C GLU A 255 -15.49 2.63 18.26
N MET A 256 -14.20 3.00 18.27
CA MET A 256 -13.29 2.79 19.39
C MET A 256 -13.84 3.32 20.71
N GLN A 257 -14.39 4.55 20.68
CA GLN A 257 -14.95 5.18 21.87
C GLN A 257 -16.24 4.48 22.31
N ARG A 258 -17.12 4.15 21.35
CA ARG A 258 -18.42 3.53 21.62
C ARG A 258 -18.32 2.11 22.16
N THR A 259 -17.34 1.32 21.71
CA THR A 259 -17.19 -0.10 22.07
C THR A 259 -16.19 -0.35 23.19
N ASP A 260 -15.64 0.71 23.80
CA ASP A 260 -14.55 0.62 24.77
C ASP A 260 -13.35 -0.20 24.27
N ASP A 261 -13.01 -0.03 22.99
CA ASP A 261 -11.99 -0.83 22.31
C ASP A 261 -10.59 -0.57 22.88
N LEU A 262 -9.74 -1.60 22.86
CA LEU A 262 -8.35 -1.51 23.32
C LEU A 262 -7.50 -0.45 22.59
N SER A 263 -7.94 0.03 21.42
CA SER A 263 -7.26 1.13 20.71
C SER A 263 -7.26 2.47 21.46
N ARG A 264 -8.08 2.60 22.52
CA ARG A 264 -8.02 3.76 23.44
C ARG A 264 -6.69 3.85 24.19
N LEU A 265 -5.95 2.74 24.29
CA LEU A 265 -4.69 2.67 25.03
C LEU A 265 -3.54 3.22 24.18
N ALA A 266 -3.03 4.39 24.59
CA ALA A 266 -1.90 5.02 23.92
C ALA A 266 -0.67 4.09 23.88
N GLN A 267 -0.05 3.95 22.72
CA GLN A 267 1.11 3.08 22.48
C GLN A 267 0.86 1.57 22.70
N LEU A 268 -0.40 1.13 22.70
CA LEU A 268 -0.69 -0.25 22.33
C LEU A 268 -0.36 -0.41 20.84
N THR A 269 0.18 -1.57 20.46
CA THR A 269 0.46 -1.88 19.05
C THR A 269 -0.69 -2.70 18.47
N PRO A 270 -0.90 -2.72 17.13
CA PRO A 270 -1.85 -3.63 16.49
C PRO A 270 -1.63 -5.09 16.90
N TRP A 271 -0.37 -5.52 16.99
CA TRP A 271 0.02 -6.85 17.46
C TRP A 271 -0.31 -7.12 18.92
N GLY A 272 -0.09 -6.15 19.81
CA GLY A 272 -0.47 -6.24 21.22
C GLY A 272 -1.99 -6.37 21.37
N LYS A 273 -2.76 -5.54 20.66
CA LYS A 273 -4.23 -5.65 20.62
C LYS A 273 -4.66 -7.03 20.12
N ARG A 274 -4.07 -7.51 19.02
CA ARG A 274 -4.37 -8.82 18.44
C ARG A 274 -4.09 -9.96 19.41
N PHE A 275 -2.95 -9.93 20.11
CA PHE A 275 -2.62 -10.92 21.12
C PHE A 275 -3.65 -10.95 22.25
N LEU A 276 -4.02 -9.77 22.78
CA LEU A 276 -5.05 -9.64 23.82
C LEU A 276 -6.40 -10.20 23.34
N TRP A 277 -6.81 -9.90 22.10
CA TRP A 277 -8.05 -10.42 21.51
C TRP A 277 -8.02 -11.94 21.31
N GLU A 278 -7.02 -12.45 20.59
CA GLU A 278 -7.05 -13.80 20.02
C GLU A 278 -6.48 -14.86 20.98
N ARG A 279 -5.56 -14.48 21.87
CA ARG A 279 -4.89 -15.42 22.78
C ARG A 279 -5.37 -15.29 24.22
N VAL A 280 -5.77 -14.10 24.64
CA VAL A 280 -6.22 -13.85 26.02
C VAL A 280 -7.74 -13.73 26.12
N GLY A 281 -8.41 -13.32 25.04
CA GLY A 281 -9.86 -13.10 25.02
C GLY A 281 -10.29 -11.75 25.61
N VAL A 282 -9.37 -10.81 25.80
CA VAL A 282 -9.63 -9.46 26.32
C VAL A 282 -9.94 -8.52 25.17
N ARG A 283 -11.14 -7.95 25.12
CA ARG A 283 -11.63 -7.12 24.00
C ARG A 283 -11.89 -5.66 24.30
N SER A 284 -12.06 -5.30 25.57
CA SER A 284 -12.29 -3.92 25.99
C SER A 284 -11.31 -3.44 27.06
N THR A 285 -11.24 -2.13 27.31
CA THR A 285 -10.38 -1.60 28.37
C THR A 285 -10.86 -2.04 29.76
N ALA A 286 -12.17 -2.18 29.96
CA ALA A 286 -12.75 -2.77 31.16
C ALA A 286 -12.35 -4.24 31.38
N GLU A 287 -12.36 -5.07 30.33
CA GLU A 287 -11.87 -6.45 30.38
C GLU A 287 -10.37 -6.50 30.67
N LEU A 288 -9.58 -5.60 30.08
CA LEU A 288 -8.17 -5.50 30.36
C LEU A 288 -7.92 -5.17 31.83
N GLY A 289 -8.68 -4.23 32.41
CA GLY A 289 -8.60 -3.90 33.83
C GLY A 289 -8.77 -5.11 34.73
N ARG A 290 -9.73 -6.00 34.43
CA ARG A 290 -9.94 -7.26 35.14
C ARG A 290 -8.80 -8.25 34.94
N PHE A 291 -8.35 -8.44 33.70
CA PHE A 291 -7.22 -9.32 33.38
C PHE A 291 -5.93 -8.89 34.11
N LEU A 292 -5.64 -7.59 34.18
CA LEU A 292 -4.44 -7.07 34.84
C LEU A 292 -4.42 -7.28 36.36
N GLN A 293 -5.51 -7.71 36.99
CA GLN A 293 -5.54 -8.11 38.40
C GLN A 293 -5.21 -9.58 38.62
N GLN A 294 -5.16 -10.39 37.56
CA GLN A 294 -4.88 -11.82 37.68
C GLN A 294 -3.41 -12.06 38.08
N PRO A 295 -3.11 -13.09 38.89
CA PRO A 295 -1.75 -13.41 39.31
C PRO A 295 -0.80 -13.73 38.14
N ASP A 296 -1.31 -14.33 37.07
CA ASP A 296 -0.58 -14.81 35.89
C ASP A 296 -0.52 -13.79 34.74
N ALA A 297 -1.02 -12.57 34.94
CA ALA A 297 -1.09 -11.55 33.90
C ALA A 297 0.29 -11.20 33.31
N ASP A 298 1.33 -11.07 34.15
CA ASP A 298 2.69 -10.76 33.68
C ASP A 298 3.29 -11.90 32.85
N GLU A 299 3.09 -13.16 33.27
CA GLU A 299 3.56 -14.33 32.52
C GLU A 299 2.86 -14.40 31.15
N THR A 300 1.56 -14.15 31.11
CA THR A 300 0.77 -14.16 29.88
C THR A 300 1.21 -13.03 28.94
N LEU A 301 1.39 -11.80 29.45
CA LEU A 301 1.84 -10.66 28.64
C LEU A 301 3.27 -10.85 28.12
N ALA A 302 4.14 -11.54 28.87
CA ALA A 302 5.51 -11.82 28.45
C ALA A 302 5.59 -12.69 27.16
N ARG A 303 4.52 -13.41 26.80
CA ARG A 303 4.43 -14.18 25.55
C ARG A 303 4.23 -13.29 24.30
N CYS A 304 4.10 -11.98 24.47
CA CYS A 304 4.04 -11.00 23.40
C CYS A 304 5.09 -9.91 23.62
N ALA A 305 6.05 -9.78 22.70
CA ALA A 305 7.18 -8.86 22.83
C ALA A 305 6.75 -7.40 23.06
N SER A 306 5.65 -6.94 22.43
CA SER A 306 5.14 -5.57 22.62
C SER A 306 4.41 -5.34 23.95
N LEU A 307 4.11 -6.40 24.69
CA LEU A 307 3.36 -6.37 25.96
C LEU A 307 4.21 -6.79 27.17
N ALA A 308 5.32 -7.48 26.97
CA ALA A 308 6.23 -7.91 28.03
C ALA A 308 6.65 -6.73 28.92
N GLY A 309 6.47 -6.88 30.24
CA GLY A 309 6.78 -5.84 31.23
C GLY A 309 5.86 -4.61 31.21
N ARG A 310 4.77 -4.61 30.42
CA ARG A 310 3.90 -3.43 30.26
C ARG A 310 2.75 -3.38 31.28
N ARG A 311 2.55 -4.39 32.14
CA ARG A 311 1.42 -4.45 33.10
C ARG A 311 1.26 -3.17 33.93
N PRO A 312 2.30 -2.60 34.59
CA PRO A 312 2.12 -1.39 35.40
C PRO A 312 1.65 -0.19 34.58
N ARG A 313 2.13 -0.08 33.32
CA ARG A 313 1.74 0.99 32.41
C ARG A 313 0.30 0.82 31.93
N LEU A 314 -0.06 -0.39 31.50
CA LEU A 314 -1.42 -0.70 31.05
C LEU A 314 -2.42 -0.45 32.18
N ALA A 315 -2.10 -0.84 33.43
CA ALA A 315 -2.96 -0.59 34.58
C ALA A 315 -3.21 0.91 34.81
N LYS A 316 -2.16 1.74 34.73
CA LYS A 316 -2.29 3.20 34.83
C LYS A 316 -3.15 3.79 33.69
N GLN A 317 -2.98 3.29 32.47
CA GLN A 317 -3.76 3.76 31.32
C GLN A 317 -5.24 3.38 31.43
N VAL A 318 -5.54 2.15 31.85
CA VAL A 318 -6.92 1.72 32.09
C VAL A 318 -7.55 2.56 33.21
N ALA A 319 -6.83 2.81 34.31
CA ALA A 319 -7.32 3.64 35.40
C ALA A 319 -7.60 5.09 34.98
N ALA A 320 -6.87 5.63 34.00
CA ALA A 320 -7.09 6.98 33.48
C ALA A 320 -8.27 7.09 32.49
N LEU A 321 -8.81 5.95 32.02
CA LEU A 321 -9.95 5.90 31.09
C LEU A 321 -11.29 5.60 31.79
N ALA A 322 -11.25 5.24 33.08
CA ALA A 322 -12.39 4.96 33.94
C ALA A 322 -12.98 6.24 34.55
#